data_AF-A0A3S4KL16-F1
#
_entry.id   AF-A0A3S4KL16-F1
#
_cell.length_a   1.000
_cell.length_b   1.000
_cell.length_c   1.000
_cell.angle_alpha   90.00
_cell.angle_beta   90.00
_cell.angle_gamma   90.00
#
_symmetry.space_group_name_H-M   'P 1'
#
loop_
_entity.id
_entity.type
_entity.pdbx_description
1 polymer ?
#
loop_
_entity_poly.entity_id
_entity_poly.type
_entity_poly.pdbx_seq_one_letter_code
_entity_poly.pdbx_strand_id
1 'polypeptide(L)'
;MKYRIAFAITLFTLSAGSYANTLCQEKEQDIQKEISYAEKHNNQNRINGLNKALSELRANCTDSKLRADHQKKIAKQKDEIAERQRDLVEAKQKGDADKIAKRERKLAEAQDNLKKLEARDY
;
A
#
# COMPACT_ATOMS: atom_id res chain seq x y z
N MET A 1 61.64 -18.83 30.91
CA MET A 1 60.36 -19.48 30.56
C MET A 1 59.52 -18.47 29.79
N LYS A 2 59.12 -18.80 28.55
CA LYS A 2 58.42 -17.91 27.59
C LYS A 2 56.96 -18.31 27.52
N TYR A 3 56.03 -17.39 27.80
CA TYR A 3 54.61 -17.55 27.47
C TYR A 3 54.16 -16.36 26.62
N ARG A 4 54.05 -16.59 25.31
CA ARG A 4 53.40 -15.67 24.37
C ARG A 4 51.93 -16.07 24.30
N ILE A 5 51.05 -15.34 24.98
CA ILE A 5 49.61 -15.53 24.88
C ILE A 5 49.16 -14.76 23.62
N ALA A 6 48.93 -15.48 22.52
CA ALA A 6 48.28 -14.94 21.35
C ALA A 6 46.76 -15.05 21.53
N PHE A 7 46.11 -13.93 21.84
CA PHE A 7 44.64 -13.83 21.78
C PHE A 7 44.23 -13.76 20.31
N ALA A 8 43.78 -14.89 19.76
CA ALA A 8 43.14 -14.92 18.44
C ALA A 8 41.66 -14.51 18.61
N ILE A 9 41.34 -13.27 18.25
CA ILE A 9 39.96 -12.79 18.16
C ILE A 9 39.38 -13.29 16.84
N THR A 10 38.60 -14.37 16.89
CA THR A 10 37.81 -14.82 15.74
C THR A 10 36.58 -13.93 15.62
N LEU A 11 36.60 -12.97 14.69
CA LEU A 11 35.43 -12.20 14.27
C LEU A 11 34.47 -13.13 13.52
N PHE A 12 33.45 -13.64 14.22
CA PHE A 12 32.33 -14.34 13.60
C PHE A 12 31.40 -13.28 12.99
N THR A 13 31.52 -13.03 11.69
CA THR A 13 30.59 -12.17 10.96
C THR A 13 29.26 -12.90 10.81
N LEU A 14 28.29 -12.57 11.65
CA LEU A 14 26.93 -13.08 11.51
C LEU A 14 26.27 -12.38 10.31
N SER A 15 26.31 -13.01 9.14
CA SER A 15 25.55 -12.56 7.99
C SER A 15 24.07 -12.82 8.24
N ALA A 16 23.36 -11.80 8.72
CA ALA A 16 21.90 -11.81 8.71
C ALA A 16 21.44 -11.78 7.25
N GLY A 17 21.05 -12.93 6.70
CA GLY A 17 20.41 -12.99 5.39
C GLY A 17 19.10 -12.21 5.43
N SER A 18 19.00 -11.12 4.67
CA SER A 18 17.74 -10.42 4.47
C SER A 18 16.84 -11.29 3.60
N TYR A 19 15.89 -12.00 4.21
CA TYR A 19 14.78 -12.58 3.47
C TYR A 19 13.90 -11.43 2.99
N ALA A 20 13.86 -11.21 1.67
CA ALA A 20 12.87 -10.31 1.10
C ALA A 20 11.49 -10.92 1.36
N ASN A 21 10.65 -10.21 2.11
CA ASN A 21 9.27 -10.63 2.31
C ASN A 21 8.55 -10.62 0.95
N THR A 22 7.73 -11.64 0.71
CA THR A 22 6.73 -11.61 -0.38
C THR A 22 5.74 -10.48 -0.13
N LEU A 23 5.07 -10.01 -1.18
CA LEU A 23 4.08 -8.93 -1.00
C LEU A 23 2.92 -9.37 -0.10
N CYS A 24 2.54 -10.64 -0.16
CA CYS A 24 1.56 -11.22 0.75
C CYS A 24 2.01 -11.14 2.22
N GLN A 25 3.29 -11.41 2.50
CA GLN A 25 3.84 -11.30 3.86
C GLN A 25 3.90 -9.85 4.34
N GLU A 26 4.28 -8.90 3.48
CA GLU A 26 4.25 -7.47 3.82
C GLU A 26 2.82 -7.03 4.15
N LYS A 27 1.86 -7.39 3.31
CA LYS A 27 0.44 -7.09 3.55
C LYS A 27 -0.10 -7.77 4.80
N GLU A 28 0.38 -8.96 5.14
CA GLU A 28 0.04 -9.62 6.40
C GLU A 28 0.55 -8.83 7.61
N GLN A 29 1.81 -8.40 7.57
CA GLN A 29 2.43 -7.60 8.64
C GLN A 29 1.70 -6.26 8.84
N ASP A 30 1.29 -5.61 7.75
CA ASP A 30 0.48 -4.39 7.81
C ASP A 30 -0.86 -4.64 8.52
N ILE A 31 -1.59 -5.72 8.17
CA ILE A 31 -2.86 -6.04 8.84
C ILE A 31 -2.64 -6.34 10.33
N GLN A 32 -1.58 -7.06 10.69
CA GLN A 32 -1.24 -7.33 12.09
C GLN A 32 -0.91 -6.06 12.88
N LYS A 33 -0.19 -5.12 12.28
CA LYS A 33 0.08 -3.81 12.86
C LYS A 33 -1.21 -3.02 13.11
N GLU A 34 -2.12 -3.05 12.14
CA GLU A 34 -3.44 -2.42 12.26
C GLU A 34 -4.31 -3.06 13.34
N ILE A 35 -4.22 -4.39 13.53
CA ILE A 35 -4.89 -5.10 14.63
C ILE A 35 -4.33 -4.60 15.96
N SER A 36 -3.01 -4.58 16.12
CA SER A 36 -2.37 -4.07 17.35
C SER A 36 -2.75 -2.63 17.66
N TYR A 37 -2.89 -1.78 16.64
CA TYR A 37 -3.41 -0.42 16.82
C TYR A 37 -4.87 -0.45 17.28
N ALA A 38 -5.74 -1.21 16.63
CA ALA A 38 -7.15 -1.31 17.00
C ALA A 38 -7.36 -1.85 18.43
N GLU A 39 -6.53 -2.80 18.88
CA GLU A 39 -6.48 -3.32 20.25
C GLU A 39 -6.16 -2.22 21.26
N LYS A 40 -5.12 -1.40 21.01
CA LYS A 40 -4.76 -0.26 21.88
C LYS A 40 -5.89 0.75 22.04
N HIS A 41 -6.78 0.84 21.06
CA HIS A 41 -7.93 1.75 21.06
C HIS A 41 -9.26 1.06 21.41
N ASN A 42 -9.23 -0.20 21.87
CA ASN A 42 -10.43 -1.00 22.22
C ASN A 42 -11.51 -1.01 21.14
N ASN A 43 -11.12 -0.98 19.86
CA ASN A 43 -12.06 -0.92 18.74
C ASN A 43 -12.41 -2.33 18.25
N GLN A 44 -13.30 -3.01 18.98
CA GLN A 44 -13.64 -4.41 18.72
C GLN A 44 -14.16 -4.67 17.30
N ASN A 45 -14.96 -3.74 16.76
CA ASN A 45 -15.49 -3.88 15.40
C ASN A 45 -14.38 -3.89 14.35
N ARG A 46 -13.39 -2.99 14.50
CA ARG A 46 -12.21 -2.95 13.62
C ARG A 46 -11.36 -4.20 13.77
N ILE A 47 -11.12 -4.65 15.01
CA ILE A 47 -10.37 -5.89 15.29
C ILE A 47 -11.02 -7.08 14.57
N ASN A 48 -12.34 -7.24 14.71
CA ASN A 48 -13.07 -8.34 14.07
C ASN A 48 -12.95 -8.29 12.52
N GLY A 49 -13.09 -7.10 11.94
CA GLY A 49 -12.94 -6.90 10.50
C GLY A 49 -11.52 -7.21 10.00
N LEU A 50 -10.49 -6.75 10.73
CA LEU A 50 -9.10 -7.00 10.38
C LEU A 50 -8.71 -8.47 10.54
N ASN A 51 -9.19 -9.16 11.59
CA ASN A 51 -8.97 -10.60 11.76
C ASN A 51 -9.60 -11.41 10.63
N LYS A 52 -10.79 -11.03 10.17
CA LYS A 52 -11.41 -11.64 8.99
C LYS A 52 -10.54 -11.41 7.74
N ALA A 53 -10.10 -10.17 7.51
CA ALA A 53 -9.23 -9.84 6.38
C ALA A 53 -7.89 -10.59 6.42
N LEU A 54 -7.31 -10.75 7.60
CA LEU A 54 -6.08 -11.53 7.82
C LEU A 54 -6.29 -13.01 7.47
N SER A 55 -7.39 -13.61 7.92
CA SER A 55 -7.73 -15.00 7.61
C SER A 55 -7.93 -15.21 6.09
N GLU A 56 -8.67 -14.31 5.44
CA GLU A 56 -8.88 -14.34 3.99
C GLU A 56 -7.59 -14.17 3.20
N LEU A 57 -6.69 -13.28 3.66
CA LEU A 57 -5.37 -13.08 3.08
C LEU A 57 -4.54 -14.37 3.15
N ARG A 58 -4.43 -14.96 4.34
CA ARG A 58 -3.65 -16.21 4.54
C ARG A 58 -4.16 -17.36 3.69
N ALA A 59 -5.46 -17.43 3.46
CA ALA A 59 -6.07 -18.49 2.66
C ALA A 59 -5.92 -18.28 1.13
N ASN A 60 -5.85 -17.04 0.65
CA ASN A 60 -6.05 -16.74 -0.78
C ASN A 60 -5.00 -15.83 -1.43
N CYS A 61 -4.04 -15.30 -0.68
CA CYS A 61 -3.09 -14.35 -1.21
C CYS A 61 -2.04 -15.03 -2.07
N THR A 62 -1.81 -14.46 -3.25
CA THR A 62 -0.65 -14.72 -4.08
C THR A 62 -0.12 -13.39 -4.60
N ASP A 63 1.20 -13.27 -4.74
CA ASP A 63 1.82 -12.03 -5.22
C ASP A 63 1.33 -11.67 -6.64
N SER A 64 1.10 -12.67 -7.49
CA SER A 64 0.54 -12.46 -8.84
C SER A 64 -0.86 -11.84 -8.80
N LYS A 65 -1.72 -12.32 -7.89
CA LYS A 65 -3.06 -11.76 -7.70
C LYS A 65 -2.99 -10.33 -7.17
N LEU A 66 -2.08 -10.05 -6.24
CA LEU A 66 -1.93 -8.69 -5.70
C LEU A 66 -1.48 -7.70 -6.78
N ARG A 67 -0.53 -8.09 -7.64
CA ARG A 67 -0.11 -7.31 -8.81
C ARG A 67 -1.26 -7.09 -9.79
N ALA A 68 -2.00 -8.14 -10.12
CA ALA A 68 -3.15 -8.04 -11.02
C ALA A 68 -4.24 -7.09 -10.47
N ASP A 69 -4.56 -7.22 -9.18
CA ASP A 69 -5.51 -6.33 -8.50
C ASP A 69 -5.02 -4.88 -8.49
N HIS A 70 -3.71 -4.67 -8.33
CA HIS A 70 -3.11 -3.34 -8.40
C HIS A 70 -3.20 -2.72 -9.79
N GLN A 71 -2.83 -3.47 -10.83
CA GLN A 71 -2.96 -3.00 -12.22
C GLN A 71 -4.42 -2.71 -12.58
N LYS A 72 -5.37 -3.51 -12.09
CA LYS A 72 -6.81 -3.25 -12.25
C LYS A 72 -7.24 -1.93 -11.58
N LYS A 73 -6.68 -1.59 -10.41
CA LYS A 73 -6.94 -0.31 -9.74
C LYS A 73 -6.39 0.87 -10.54
N ILE A 74 -5.17 0.74 -11.09
CA ILE A 74 -4.57 1.75 -11.97
C ILE A 74 -5.46 1.98 -13.19
N ALA A 75 -5.88 0.92 -13.88
CA ALA A 75 -6.76 1.01 -15.03
C ALA A 75 -8.08 1.73 -14.69
N LYS A 76 -8.74 1.32 -13.61
CA LYS A 76 -9.97 1.96 -13.12
C LYS A 76 -9.76 3.45 -12.80
N GLN A 77 -8.61 3.82 -12.21
CA GLN A 77 -8.32 5.22 -11.90
C GLN A 77 -8.10 6.05 -13.17
N LYS A 78 -7.48 5.47 -14.20
CA LYS A 78 -7.33 6.10 -15.53
C LYS A 78 -8.70 6.34 -16.18
N ASP A 79 -9.60 5.36 -16.10
CA ASP A 79 -10.97 5.50 -16.58
C ASP A 79 -11.73 6.63 -15.83
N GLU A 80 -11.58 6.72 -14.51
CA GLU A 80 -12.17 7.80 -13.73
C GLU A 80 -11.62 9.17 -14.13
N ILE A 81 -10.31 9.30 -14.36
CA ILE A 81 -9.70 10.54 -14.84
C ILE A 81 -10.31 10.94 -16.19
N ALA A 82 -10.48 9.98 -17.10
CA ALA A 82 -11.12 10.24 -18.40
C ALA A 82 -12.58 10.71 -18.23
N GLU A 83 -13.35 10.11 -17.32
CA GLU A 83 -14.70 10.57 -16.97
C GLU A 83 -14.70 11.99 -16.41
N ARG A 84 -13.84 12.28 -15.44
CA ARG A 84 -13.75 13.61 -14.82
C ARG A 84 -13.32 14.69 -15.80
N GLN A 85 -12.48 14.34 -16.78
CA GLN A 85 -12.11 15.26 -17.86
C GLN A 85 -13.31 15.60 -18.74
N ARG A 86 -14.19 14.62 -19.05
CA ARG A 86 -15.44 14.87 -19.78
C ARG A 86 -16.40 15.74 -18.98
N ASP A 87 -16.61 15.42 -17.70
CA ASP A 87 -17.44 16.22 -16.77
C ASP A 87 -16.98 17.69 -16.74
N LEU A 88 -15.66 17.92 -16.75
CA LEU A 88 -15.08 19.25 -16.72
C LEU A 88 -15.35 20.01 -18.02
N VAL A 89 -15.22 19.37 -19.18
CA VAL A 89 -15.52 19.98 -20.48
C VAL A 89 -16.99 20.41 -20.53
N GLU A 90 -17.91 19.54 -20.10
CA GLU A 90 -19.33 19.86 -20.05
C GLU A 90 -19.63 21.03 -19.09
N ALA A 91 -18.99 21.06 -17.92
CA ALA A 91 -19.13 22.17 -16.98
C ALA A 91 -18.63 23.49 -17.58
N LYS A 92 -17.51 23.47 -18.32
CA LYS A 92 -16.96 24.64 -19.03
C LYS A 92 -17.92 25.17 -20.10
N GLN A 93 -18.59 24.29 -20.84
CA GLN A 93 -19.60 24.67 -21.83
C GLN A 93 -20.83 25.33 -21.19
N LYS A 94 -21.22 24.90 -19.99
CA LYS A 94 -22.36 25.47 -19.25
C LYS A 94 -22.04 26.79 -18.53
N GLY A 95 -20.76 27.14 -18.38
CA GLY A 95 -20.33 28.42 -17.81
C GLY A 95 -20.55 28.58 -16.29
N ASP A 96 -20.83 27.50 -15.56
CA ASP A 96 -21.03 27.54 -14.11
C ASP A 96 -19.67 27.48 -13.39
N ALA A 97 -19.18 28.65 -12.95
CA ALA A 97 -17.85 28.80 -12.36
C ALA A 97 -17.63 27.91 -11.11
N ASP A 98 -18.63 27.78 -10.25
CA ASP A 98 -18.54 26.95 -9.04
C ASP A 98 -18.44 25.46 -9.39
N LYS A 99 -19.21 25.01 -10.38
CA LYS A 99 -19.10 23.63 -10.88
C LYS A 99 -17.77 23.38 -11.55
N ILE A 100 -17.26 24.31 -12.36
CA ILE A 100 -15.95 24.19 -13.01
C ILE A 100 -14.86 24.01 -11.95
N ALA A 101 -14.79 24.90 -10.96
CA ALA A 101 -13.80 24.83 -9.89
C ALA A 101 -13.88 23.50 -9.10
N LYS A 102 -15.10 23.02 -8.81
CA LYS A 102 -15.31 21.74 -8.14
C LYS A 102 -14.83 20.54 -8.98
N ARG A 103 -15.03 20.57 -10.30
CA ARG A 103 -14.60 19.51 -11.22
C ARG A 103 -13.09 19.50 -11.42
N GLU A 104 -12.46 20.66 -11.53
CA GLU A 104 -11.00 20.79 -11.62
C GLU A 104 -10.32 20.21 -10.39
N ARG A 105 -10.82 20.53 -9.18
CA ARG A 105 -10.30 19.95 -7.94
C ARG A 105 -10.41 18.42 -7.92
N LYS A 106 -11.57 17.87 -8.30
CA LYS A 106 -11.78 16.41 -8.34
C LYS A 106 -10.89 15.71 -9.36
N LEU A 107 -10.67 16.33 -10.51
CA LEU A 107 -9.76 15.82 -11.53
C LEU A 107 -8.33 15.80 -11.00
N ALA A 108 -7.88 16.87 -10.35
CA ALA A 108 -6.56 16.94 -9.74
C ALA A 108 -6.38 15.87 -8.63
N GLU A 109 -7.39 15.67 -7.79
CA GLU A 109 -7.39 14.60 -6.77
C GLU A 109 -7.28 13.20 -7.39
N ALA A 110 -8.04 12.93 -8.45
CA ALA A 110 -7.96 11.65 -9.17
C ALA A 110 -6.58 11.43 -9.80
N GLN A 111 -5.96 12.48 -10.37
CA GLN A 111 -4.61 12.42 -10.91
C GLN A 111 -3.55 12.20 -9.84
N ASP A 112 -3.68 12.82 -8.67
CA ASP A 112 -2.80 12.60 -7.53
C ASP A 112 -2.93 11.17 -6.98
N ASN A 113 -4.16 10.65 -6.90
CA ASN A 113 -4.41 9.26 -6.52
C ASN A 113 -3.81 8.28 -7.52
N LEU A 114 -3.87 8.56 -8.83
CA LEU A 114 -3.20 7.75 -9.84
C LEU A 114 -1.68 7.74 -9.63
N LYS A 115 -1.05 8.90 -9.41
CA LYS A 115 0.40 8.98 -9.12
C LYS A 115 0.78 8.15 -7.90
N LYS A 116 -0.01 8.23 -6.83
CA LYS A 116 0.20 7.43 -5.61
C LYS A 116 0.04 5.93 -5.85
N LEU A 117 -0.89 5.52 -6.73
CA LEU A 117 -1.03 4.13 -7.12
C LEU A 117 0.19 3.68 -7.94
N GLU A 118 0.57 4.43 -8.99
CA GLU A 118 1.70 4.08 -9.86
C GLU A 118 3.06 4.08 -9.14
N ALA A 119 3.21 4.88 -8.08
CA ALA A 119 4.43 4.93 -7.27
C ALA A 119 4.56 3.78 -6.25
N ARG A 120 3.52 2.95 -6.08
CA ARG A 120 3.56 1.85 -5.12
C ARG A 120 4.14 0.60 -5.78
N ASP A 121 5.24 0.10 -5.22
CA ASP A 121 5.85 -1.14 -5.68
C ASP A 121 4.99 -2.34 -5.25
N TYR A 122 4.33 -2.97 -6.23
CA TYR A 122 3.74 -4.32 -6.13
C TYR A 122 4.27 -5.17 -7.27
#